data_AF-A0A7S3NHB1-F1
#
_entry.id   AF-A0A7S3NHB1-F1
#
_cell.length_a   1.000
_cell.length_b   1.000
_cell.length_c   1.000
_cell.angle_alpha   90.00
_cell.angle_beta   90.00
_cell.angle_gamma   90.00
#
_symmetry.space_group_name_H-M   'P 1'
#
loop_
_entity.id
_entity.type
_entity.pdbx_description
1 polymer ?
#
loop_
_entity_poly.entity_id
_entity_poly.type
_entity_poly.pdbx_seq_one_letter_code
_entity_poly.pdbx_strand_id
1 'polypeptide(L)'
;MSVGGWALGPTGILTTHFWGPVANWGLVGSAVYDALNKGPEIISIPMTCTMVVYSGLFCRFALAVNPRNYLLFACHTFNVGAQLNQLRRALEYKMENEPNAAAEIKDLGIKAAVLGTGVVSSIAVSSPLQRAIVNSTTVPKAVRDFAGHPAGPFQIHFWAPTFKWALSLANLADIDRPTDKISLSQVSALTATGVIWSRYSTVITPVNYNLMFVNIALGSSSGYHLFRKLKADYFPSNSKEEREA
;
A
#
# COMPACT_ATOMS: atom_id res chain seq x y z
N MET A 1 5.18 -3.69 -33.39
CA MET A 1 5.73 -2.91 -32.25
C MET A 1 7.23 -2.76 -32.46
N SER A 2 7.77 -1.54 -32.50
CA SER A 2 9.22 -1.32 -32.64
C SER A 2 9.94 -1.48 -31.29
N VAL A 3 11.22 -1.87 -31.32
CA VAL A 3 12.09 -1.98 -30.14
C VAL A 3 12.13 -0.65 -29.35
N GLY A 4 12.11 0.49 -30.05
CA GLY A 4 12.06 1.82 -29.42
C GLY A 4 10.80 2.07 -28.59
N GLY A 5 9.65 1.52 -28.97
CA GLY A 5 8.39 1.71 -28.24
C GLY A 5 8.37 1.02 -26.87
N TRP A 6 8.96 -0.17 -26.75
CA TRP A 6 9.06 -0.90 -25.48
C TRP A 6 10.14 -0.35 -24.56
N ALA A 7 11.25 0.13 -25.12
CA ALA A 7 12.36 0.68 -24.34
C ALA A 7 12.09 2.11 -23.85
N LEU A 8 11.61 2.98 -24.74
CA LEU A 8 11.57 4.44 -24.54
C LEU A 8 10.14 5.01 -24.50
N GLY A 9 9.11 4.18 -24.67
CA GLY A 9 7.72 4.63 -24.56
C GLY A 9 7.40 5.20 -23.17
N PRO A 10 6.24 5.86 -22.99
CA PRO A 10 5.90 6.55 -21.74
C PRO A 10 5.92 5.65 -20.49
N THR A 11 5.71 4.35 -20.66
CA THR A 11 5.84 3.32 -19.60
C THR A 11 6.84 2.23 -19.98
N GLY A 12 7.85 2.58 -20.79
CA GLY A 12 8.85 1.65 -21.31
C GLY A 12 9.90 1.25 -20.27
N ILE A 13 10.64 0.17 -20.52
CA ILE A 13 11.54 -0.48 -19.56
C ILE A 13 12.68 0.42 -19.04
N LEU A 14 13.03 1.49 -19.75
CA LEU A 14 14.05 2.46 -19.32
C LEU A 14 13.48 3.63 -18.51
N THR A 15 12.18 3.61 -18.20
CA THR A 15 11.49 4.68 -17.47
C THR A 15 11.17 4.28 -16.04
N THR A 16 11.09 5.26 -15.14
CA THR A 16 10.55 5.06 -13.78
C THR A 16 9.11 4.54 -13.82
N HIS A 17 8.35 4.87 -14.86
CA HIS A 17 6.98 4.39 -15.03
C HIS A 17 6.88 2.87 -15.22
N PHE A 18 7.95 2.21 -15.66
CA PHE A 18 8.02 0.75 -15.69
C PHE A 18 8.49 0.17 -14.35
N TRP A 19 9.55 0.73 -13.77
CA TRP A 19 10.17 0.18 -12.56
C TRP A 19 9.34 0.38 -11.29
N GLY A 20 8.51 1.43 -11.20
CA GLY A 20 7.57 1.59 -10.10
C GLY A 20 6.61 0.39 -9.96
N PRO A 21 5.88 0.03 -11.03
CA PRO A 21 5.06 -1.18 -11.05
C PRO A 21 5.83 -2.48 -10.81
N VAL A 22 7.03 -2.63 -11.38
CA VAL A 22 7.86 -3.83 -11.16
C VAL A 22 8.23 -3.99 -9.68
N ALA A 23 8.54 -2.90 -8.98
CA ALA A 23 8.77 -2.95 -7.53
C ALA A 23 7.53 -3.46 -6.77
N ASN A 24 6.33 -3.03 -7.17
CA ASN A 24 5.09 -3.50 -6.55
C ASN A 24 4.81 -4.98 -6.85
N TRP A 25 5.24 -5.51 -8.00
CA TRP A 25 5.14 -6.94 -8.28
C TRP A 25 5.95 -7.78 -7.28
N GLY A 26 6.99 -7.21 -6.66
CA GLY A 26 7.68 -7.81 -5.53
C GLY A 26 6.77 -8.09 -4.34
N LEU A 27 5.76 -7.23 -4.07
CA LEU A 27 4.79 -7.43 -3.00
C LEU A 27 3.78 -8.54 -3.33
N VAL A 28 3.39 -8.65 -4.60
CA VAL A 28 2.57 -9.76 -5.08
C VAL A 28 3.34 -11.07 -4.94
N GLY A 29 4.60 -11.08 -5.40
CA GLY A 29 5.50 -12.22 -5.29
C GLY A 29 5.73 -12.64 -3.84
N SER A 30 5.96 -11.70 -2.92
CA SER A 30 6.13 -12.01 -1.50
C SER A 30 4.86 -12.59 -0.90
N ALA A 31 3.68 -12.02 -1.22
CA ALA A 31 2.41 -12.56 -0.73
C ALA A 31 2.14 -13.97 -1.26
N VAL A 32 2.48 -14.28 -2.51
CA VAL A 32 2.36 -15.64 -3.05
C VAL A 32 3.37 -16.58 -2.40
N TYR A 33 4.63 -16.16 -2.28
CA TYR A 33 5.69 -16.95 -1.65
C TYR A 33 5.34 -17.31 -0.21
N ASP A 34 4.86 -16.34 0.58
CA ASP A 34 4.45 -16.55 1.97
C ASP A 34 3.20 -17.46 2.04
N ALA A 35 2.33 -17.45 1.02
CA ALA A 35 1.19 -18.37 0.93
C ALA A 35 1.62 -19.83 0.78
N LEU A 36 2.71 -20.06 0.05
CA LEU A 36 3.21 -21.39 -0.29
C LEU A 36 4.17 -21.95 0.77
N ASN A 37 4.92 -21.09 1.46
CA ASN A 37 6.08 -21.51 2.25
C ASN A 37 6.00 -21.17 3.75
N LYS A 38 5.02 -20.38 4.19
CA LYS A 38 4.90 -19.91 5.58
C LYS A 38 3.50 -20.20 6.12
N GLY A 39 3.37 -20.43 7.41
CA GLY A 39 2.07 -20.62 8.06
C GLY A 39 1.28 -19.32 8.22
N PRO A 40 0.00 -19.38 8.58
CA PRO A 40 -0.85 -18.20 8.74
C PRO A 40 -0.45 -17.29 9.91
N GLU A 41 0.33 -17.78 10.88
CA GLU A 41 0.80 -17.06 12.07
C GLU A 41 1.69 -15.85 11.77
N ILE A 42 2.25 -15.75 10.55
CA ILE A 42 3.03 -14.58 10.14
C ILE A 42 2.16 -13.45 9.57
N ILE A 43 0.87 -13.70 9.33
CA ILE A 43 -0.03 -12.75 8.66
C ILE A 43 -0.63 -11.80 9.70
N SER A 44 -0.45 -10.50 9.49
CA SER A 44 -1.11 -9.46 10.29
C SER A 44 -2.43 -9.07 9.62
N ILE A 45 -3.57 -9.40 10.24
CA ILE A 45 -4.91 -9.07 9.71
C ILE A 45 -5.06 -7.56 9.44
N PRO A 46 -4.69 -6.63 10.35
CA PRO A 46 -4.77 -5.19 10.07
C PRO A 46 -3.93 -4.75 8.87
N MET A 47 -2.71 -5.28 8.74
CA MET A 47 -1.83 -4.98 7.60
C MET A 47 -2.45 -5.48 6.29
N THR A 48 -2.92 -6.72 6.26
CA THR A 48 -3.53 -7.32 5.08
C THR A 48 -4.80 -6.58 4.65
N CYS A 49 -5.69 -6.24 5.57
CA CYS A 49 -6.87 -5.41 5.29
C CYS A 49 -6.47 -4.04 4.70
N THR A 50 -5.45 -3.40 5.28
CA THR A 50 -4.92 -2.13 4.78
C THR A 50 -4.38 -2.28 3.36
N MET A 51 -3.64 -3.35 3.06
CA MET A 51 -3.10 -3.62 1.73
C MET A 51 -4.19 -3.88 0.67
N VAL A 52 -5.30 -4.54 1.05
CA VAL A 52 -6.46 -4.73 0.16
C VAL A 52 -7.09 -3.38 -0.22
N VAL A 53 -7.43 -2.55 0.76
CA VAL A 53 -8.06 -1.23 0.53
C VAL A 53 -7.13 -0.32 -0.26
N TYR A 54 -5.87 -0.24 0.16
CA TYR A 54 -4.82 0.51 -0.53
C TYR A 54 -4.71 0.10 -2.00
N SER A 55 -4.66 -1.20 -2.29
CA SER A 55 -4.48 -1.69 -3.67
C SER A 55 -5.70 -1.37 -4.53
N GLY A 56 -6.92 -1.44 -3.97
CA GLY A 56 -8.13 -1.01 -4.67
C GLY A 56 -8.11 0.47 -5.08
N LEU A 57 -7.68 1.36 -4.18
CA LEU A 57 -7.52 2.79 -4.49
C LEU A 57 -6.46 3.01 -5.57
N PHE A 58 -5.36 2.27 -5.51
CA PHE A 58 -4.28 2.39 -6.47
C PHE A 58 -4.61 1.83 -7.85
N CYS A 59 -5.57 0.92 -7.99
CA CYS A 59 -6.12 0.56 -9.30
C CYS A 59 -6.69 1.79 -10.01
N ARG A 60 -7.50 2.60 -9.32
CA ARG A 60 -8.05 3.84 -9.92
C ARG A 60 -6.97 4.89 -10.15
N PHE A 61 -6.02 5.01 -9.23
CA PHE A 61 -4.86 5.91 -9.36
C PHE A 61 -4.04 5.57 -10.61
N ALA A 62 -3.73 4.29 -10.86
CA ALA A 62 -2.96 3.83 -12.01
C ALA A 62 -3.58 4.22 -13.36
N LEU A 63 -4.91 4.28 -13.40
CA LEU A 63 -5.67 4.71 -14.58
C LEU A 63 -5.83 6.22 -14.70
N ALA A 64 -5.62 6.96 -13.59
CA ALA A 64 -5.77 8.41 -13.48
C ALA A 64 -4.46 9.19 -13.69
N VAL A 65 -3.31 8.59 -13.37
CA VAL A 65 -2.01 9.20 -13.62
C VAL A 65 -1.71 9.29 -15.11
N ASN A 66 -0.93 10.30 -15.49
CA ASN A 66 -0.39 10.44 -16.83
C ASN A 66 1.16 10.35 -16.79
N PRO A 67 1.79 9.48 -17.57
CA PRO A 67 1.18 8.50 -18.48
C PRO A 67 0.37 7.42 -17.74
N ARG A 68 -0.73 6.99 -18.35
CA ARG A 68 -1.58 5.91 -17.81
C ARG A 68 -0.77 4.63 -17.73
N ASN A 69 -0.87 3.92 -16.61
CA ASN A 69 0.00 2.79 -16.32
C ASN A 69 -0.78 1.48 -16.12
N TYR A 70 -0.90 0.68 -17.18
CA TYR A 70 -1.62 -0.60 -17.14
C TYR A 70 -0.87 -1.69 -16.36
N LEU A 71 0.47 -1.65 -16.36
CA LEU A 71 1.27 -2.58 -15.56
C LEU A 71 1.05 -2.33 -14.06
N LEU A 72 0.96 -1.05 -13.68
CA LEU A 72 0.61 -0.66 -12.32
C LEU A 72 -0.79 -1.16 -11.93
N PHE A 73 -1.78 -0.92 -12.81
CA PHE A 73 -3.15 -1.38 -12.61
C PHE A 73 -3.22 -2.91 -12.43
N ALA A 74 -2.52 -3.66 -13.28
CA ALA A 74 -2.44 -5.11 -13.19
C ALA A 74 -1.82 -5.53 -11.84
N CYS A 75 -0.66 -4.97 -11.49
CA CYS A 75 0.00 -5.29 -10.23
C CYS A 75 -0.92 -5.10 -9.02
N HIS A 76 -1.67 -4.00 -8.94
CA HIS A 76 -2.58 -3.77 -7.82
C HIS A 76 -3.78 -4.72 -7.84
N THR A 77 -4.32 -5.04 -9.01
CA THR A 77 -5.40 -6.04 -9.15
C THR A 77 -4.94 -7.41 -8.65
N PHE A 78 -3.75 -7.87 -9.04
CA PHE A 78 -3.18 -9.13 -8.56
C PHE A 78 -2.83 -9.07 -7.07
N ASN A 79 -2.36 -7.92 -6.57
CA ASN A 79 -2.10 -7.74 -5.13
C ASN A 79 -3.38 -7.83 -4.30
N VAL A 80 -4.52 -7.29 -4.78
CA VAL A 80 -5.81 -7.48 -4.12
C VAL A 80 -6.12 -8.98 -4.00
N GLY A 81 -5.97 -9.75 -5.08
CA GLY A 81 -6.20 -11.20 -5.05
C GLY A 81 -5.29 -11.95 -4.07
N ALA A 82 -3.98 -11.66 -4.11
CA ALA A 82 -3.00 -12.28 -3.23
C ALA A 82 -3.28 -11.96 -1.75
N GLN A 83 -3.61 -10.71 -1.44
CA GLN A 83 -3.91 -10.27 -0.08
C GLN A 83 -5.28 -10.77 0.42
N LEU A 84 -6.29 -10.92 -0.45
CA LEU A 84 -7.54 -11.58 -0.08
C LEU A 84 -7.32 -13.05 0.28
N ASN A 85 -6.45 -13.76 -0.45
CA ASN A 85 -6.08 -15.11 -0.07
C ASN A 85 -5.34 -15.15 1.28
N GLN A 86 -4.40 -14.23 1.52
CA GLN A 86 -3.74 -14.13 2.84
C GLN A 86 -4.73 -13.81 3.95
N LEU A 87 -5.70 -12.92 3.70
CA LEU A 87 -6.74 -12.58 4.67
C LEU A 87 -7.59 -13.80 5.00
N ARG A 88 -8.02 -14.58 4.00
CA ARG A 88 -8.75 -15.83 4.21
C ARG A 88 -7.97 -16.77 5.13
N ARG A 89 -6.68 -17.03 4.83
CA ARG A 89 -5.81 -17.89 5.65
C ARG A 89 -5.70 -17.41 7.10
N ALA A 90 -5.55 -16.10 7.30
CA ALA A 90 -5.45 -15.51 8.63
C ALA A 90 -6.76 -15.59 9.42
N LEU A 91 -7.90 -15.40 8.74
CA LEU A 91 -9.23 -15.50 9.37
C LEU A 91 -9.58 -16.94 9.73
N GLU A 92 -9.32 -17.91 8.85
CA GLU A 92 -9.48 -19.35 9.14
C GLU A 92 -8.65 -19.74 10.38
N TYR A 93 -7.37 -19.38 10.38
CA TYR A 93 -6.49 -19.64 11.53
C TYR A 93 -7.02 -19.00 12.82
N LYS A 94 -7.47 -17.74 12.77
CA LYS A 94 -8.05 -17.07 13.94
C LYS A 94 -9.32 -17.79 14.43
N MET A 95 -10.20 -18.22 13.53
CA MET A 95 -11.41 -18.97 13.88
C MET A 95 -11.13 -20.31 14.54
N GLU A 96 -10.06 -20.99 14.16
CA GLU A 96 -9.67 -22.28 14.73
C GLU A 96 -8.98 -22.15 16.10
N ASN A 97 -8.26 -21.05 16.33
CA ASN A 97 -7.37 -20.91 17.48
C ASN A 97 -7.89 -19.95 18.57
N GLU A 98 -8.88 -19.11 18.28
CA GLU A 98 -9.37 -18.11 19.22
C GLU A 98 -10.88 -18.24 19.50
N PRO A 99 -11.30 -18.44 20.77
CA PRO A 99 -12.71 -18.64 21.12
C PRO A 99 -13.65 -17.49 20.72
N ASN A 100 -13.14 -16.25 20.70
CA ASN A 100 -13.93 -15.04 20.40
C ASN A 100 -13.85 -14.60 18.93
N ALA A 101 -13.18 -15.37 18.06
CA ALA A 101 -12.90 -14.98 16.68
C ALA A 101 -14.16 -14.61 15.89
N ALA A 102 -15.23 -15.40 16.03
CA ALA A 102 -16.47 -15.17 15.27
C ALA A 102 -17.09 -13.79 15.56
N ALA A 103 -17.04 -13.33 16.82
CA ALA A 103 -17.57 -12.03 17.20
C ALA A 103 -16.70 -10.89 16.64
N GLU A 104 -15.38 -11.01 16.74
CA GLU A 104 -14.44 -10.02 16.21
C GLU A 104 -14.50 -9.90 14.68
N ILE A 105 -14.62 -11.03 13.97
CA ILE A 105 -14.73 -11.04 12.51
C ILE A 105 -16.06 -10.41 12.07
N LYS A 106 -17.15 -10.67 12.79
CA LYS A 106 -18.44 -10.04 12.52
C LYS A 106 -18.38 -8.52 12.73
N ASP A 107 -17.77 -8.07 13.82
CA ASP A 107 -17.57 -6.63 14.09
C ASP A 107 -16.71 -5.97 13.01
N LEU A 108 -15.63 -6.62 12.58
CA LEU A 108 -14.80 -6.17 11.46
C LEU A 108 -15.62 -6.05 10.17
N GLY A 109 -16.46 -7.03 9.87
CA GLY A 109 -17.37 -7.01 8.72
C GLY A 109 -18.37 -5.85 8.76
N ILE A 110 -18.95 -5.57 9.93
CA ILE A 110 -19.86 -4.43 10.13
C ILE A 110 -19.11 -3.11 9.92
N LYS A 111 -17.93 -2.94 10.53
CA LYS A 111 -17.10 -1.74 10.35
C LYS A 111 -16.72 -1.52 8.89
N ALA A 112 -16.35 -2.59 8.18
CA ALA A 112 -16.04 -2.52 6.76
C ALA A 112 -17.26 -2.12 5.92
N ALA A 113 -18.44 -2.66 6.21
CA ALA A 113 -19.68 -2.29 5.53
C ALA A 113 -20.04 -0.82 5.76
N VAL A 114 -20.01 -0.34 7.01
CA VAL A 114 -20.29 1.07 7.37
C VAL A 114 -19.31 2.01 6.65
N LEU A 115 -18.01 1.70 6.68
CA LEU A 115 -16.99 2.47 5.99
C LEU A 115 -17.23 2.47 4.47
N GLY A 116 -17.55 1.30 3.90
CA GLY A 116 -17.84 1.12 2.48
C GLY A 116 -19.02 2.00 2.02
N THR A 117 -20.12 2.01 2.77
CA THR A 117 -21.27 2.88 2.48
C THR A 117 -20.87 4.35 2.53
N GLY A 118 -20.13 4.79 3.56
CA GLY A 118 -19.66 6.17 3.67
C GLY A 118 -18.76 6.60 2.51
N VAL A 119 -17.87 5.72 2.04
CA VAL A 119 -17.01 5.97 0.87
C VAL A 119 -17.84 6.10 -0.40
N VAL A 120 -18.79 5.20 -0.66
CA VAL A 120 -19.67 5.26 -1.84
C VAL A 120 -20.48 6.57 -1.86
N SER A 121 -21.07 6.95 -0.72
CA SER A 121 -21.80 8.21 -0.59
C SER A 121 -20.89 9.41 -0.86
N SER A 122 -19.67 9.41 -0.31
CA SER A 122 -18.68 10.48 -0.51
C SER A 122 -18.27 10.61 -1.98
N ILE A 123 -18.07 9.49 -2.68
CA ILE A 123 -17.76 9.49 -4.11
C ILE A 123 -18.93 10.05 -4.92
N ALA A 124 -20.16 9.64 -4.62
CA ALA A 124 -21.36 10.08 -5.34
C ALA A 124 -21.55 11.61 -5.29
N VAL A 125 -21.20 12.25 -4.18
CA VAL A 125 -21.32 13.71 -4.00
C VAL A 125 -20.04 14.50 -4.31
N SER A 126 -18.92 13.83 -4.54
CA SER A 126 -17.60 14.47 -4.70
C SER A 126 -17.56 15.50 -5.83
N SER A 127 -17.93 15.11 -7.06
CA SER A 127 -17.92 15.98 -8.24
C SER A 127 -18.90 17.18 -8.16
N PRO A 128 -20.19 17.02 -7.78
CA PRO A 128 -21.06 18.18 -7.61
C PRO A 128 -20.59 19.11 -6.49
N LEU A 129 -20.08 18.57 -5.38
CA LEU A 129 -19.54 19.38 -4.29
C LEU A 129 -18.27 20.16 -4.71
N GLN A 130 -17.34 19.51 -5.42
CA GLN A 130 -16.15 20.17 -5.96
C GLN A 130 -16.53 21.38 -6.83
N ARG A 131 -17.48 21.18 -7.75
CA ARG A 131 -17.95 22.25 -8.64
C ARG A 131 -18.61 23.39 -7.87
N ALA A 132 -19.43 23.07 -6.87
CA ALA A 132 -20.08 24.08 -6.04
C ALA A 132 -19.05 24.95 -5.29
N ILE A 133 -17.99 24.33 -4.74
CA ILE A 133 -16.91 25.05 -4.05
C ILE A 133 -16.10 25.91 -5.02
N VAL A 134 -15.62 25.32 -6.12
CA VAL A 134 -14.76 26.01 -7.09
C VAL A 134 -15.46 27.22 -7.73
N ASN A 135 -16.76 27.10 -8.00
CA ASN A 135 -17.55 28.17 -8.63
C ASN A 135 -18.14 29.16 -7.63
N SER A 136 -17.97 28.96 -6.32
CA SER A 136 -18.51 29.88 -5.31
C SER A 136 -17.80 31.22 -5.34
N THR A 137 -18.57 32.31 -5.24
CA THR A 137 -18.02 33.68 -5.10
C THR A 137 -17.73 34.04 -3.64
N THR A 138 -18.35 33.34 -2.69
CA THR A 138 -18.21 33.58 -1.24
C THR A 138 -17.06 32.79 -0.62
N VAL A 139 -16.68 31.65 -1.23
CA VAL A 139 -15.59 30.82 -0.70
C VAL A 139 -14.23 31.49 -0.99
N PRO A 140 -13.32 31.58 0.02
CA PRO A 140 -11.98 32.15 -0.17
C PRO A 140 -11.21 31.50 -1.32
N LYS A 141 -10.44 32.29 -2.08
CA LYS A 141 -9.68 31.82 -3.24
C LYS A 141 -8.83 30.59 -2.93
N ALA A 142 -8.12 30.57 -1.80
CA ALA A 142 -7.28 29.45 -1.39
C ALA A 142 -8.06 28.12 -1.26
N VAL A 143 -9.30 28.17 -0.75
CA VAL A 143 -10.15 26.98 -0.61
C VAL A 143 -10.64 26.50 -1.98
N ARG A 144 -10.97 27.44 -2.89
CA ARG A 144 -11.35 27.12 -4.27
C ARG A 144 -10.20 26.51 -5.04
N ASP A 145 -9.01 27.09 -4.93
CA ASP A 145 -7.79 26.59 -5.56
C ASP A 145 -7.45 25.18 -5.03
N PHE A 146 -7.54 24.98 -3.71
CA PHE A 146 -7.31 23.68 -3.10
C PHE A 146 -8.33 22.62 -3.57
N ALA A 147 -9.62 22.97 -3.59
CA ALA A 147 -10.68 22.09 -4.08
C ALA A 147 -10.53 21.77 -5.58
N GLY A 148 -10.08 22.72 -6.39
CA GLY A 148 -9.85 22.58 -7.83
C GLY A 148 -8.53 21.90 -8.20
N HIS A 149 -7.61 21.72 -7.26
CA HIS A 149 -6.27 21.20 -7.54
C HIS A 149 -6.33 19.77 -8.13
N PRO A 150 -5.50 19.43 -9.15
CA PRO A 150 -5.51 18.11 -9.81
C PRO A 150 -5.09 16.94 -8.89
N ALA A 151 -4.40 17.26 -7.79
CA ALA A 151 -4.15 16.36 -6.66
C ALA A 151 -4.82 16.80 -5.35
N GLY A 152 -5.91 17.57 -5.46
CA GLY A 152 -6.70 18.09 -4.34
C GLY A 152 -7.71 17.07 -3.78
N PRO A 153 -8.45 17.44 -2.73
CA PRO A 153 -9.24 16.52 -1.89
C PRO A 153 -10.41 15.84 -2.62
N PHE A 154 -10.73 16.26 -3.83
CA PHE A 154 -11.76 15.65 -4.68
C PHE A 154 -11.18 14.65 -5.70
N GLN A 155 -9.87 14.44 -5.71
CA GLN A 155 -9.18 13.62 -6.70
C GLN A 155 -8.60 12.36 -6.07
N ILE A 156 -8.53 11.27 -6.85
CA ILE A 156 -7.88 10.02 -6.41
C ILE A 156 -6.40 10.22 -6.05
N HIS A 157 -5.75 11.18 -6.70
CA HIS A 157 -4.37 11.58 -6.40
C HIS A 157 -4.20 12.13 -4.98
N PHE A 158 -5.26 12.56 -4.30
CA PHE A 158 -5.19 12.91 -2.88
C PHE A 158 -5.40 11.68 -2.01
N TRP A 159 -6.50 10.95 -2.22
CA TRP A 159 -6.91 9.88 -1.32
C TRP A 159 -6.05 8.63 -1.39
N ALA A 160 -5.58 8.22 -2.56
CA ALA A 160 -4.72 7.04 -2.68
C ALA A 160 -3.42 7.21 -1.85
N PRO A 161 -2.65 8.30 -1.99
CA PRO A 161 -1.52 8.57 -1.08
C PRO A 161 -1.90 8.76 0.39
N THR A 162 -3.01 9.43 0.69
CA THR A 162 -3.46 9.64 2.07
C THR A 162 -3.72 8.31 2.79
N PHE A 163 -4.41 7.37 2.14
CA PHE A 163 -4.62 6.03 2.71
C PHE A 163 -3.33 5.23 2.83
N LYS A 164 -2.33 5.49 1.99
CA LYS A 164 -1.02 4.84 2.09
C LYS A 164 -0.30 5.18 3.41
N TRP A 165 -0.64 6.30 4.07
CA TRP A 165 -0.10 6.57 5.42
C TRP A 165 -0.51 5.51 6.44
N ALA A 166 -1.68 4.88 6.28
CA ALA A 166 -2.08 3.77 7.12
C ALA A 166 -1.10 2.59 7.06
N LEU A 167 -0.47 2.33 5.89
CA LEU A 167 0.58 1.31 5.78
C LEU A 167 1.84 1.70 6.56
N SER A 168 2.24 2.97 6.50
CA SER A 168 3.41 3.45 7.25
C SER A 168 3.15 3.40 8.76
N LEU A 169 1.95 3.80 9.20
CA LEU A 169 1.54 3.72 10.59
C LEU A 169 1.46 2.27 11.08
N ALA A 170 0.94 1.34 10.27
CA ALA A 170 0.90 -0.08 10.62
C ALA A 170 2.32 -0.67 10.76
N ASN A 171 3.26 -0.30 9.88
CA ASN A 171 4.67 -0.70 10.01
C ASN A 171 5.33 -0.15 11.28
N LEU A 172 4.99 1.08 11.68
CA LEU A 172 5.49 1.69 12.91
C LEU A 172 4.86 1.06 14.15
N ALA A 173 3.58 0.69 14.11
CA ALA A 173 2.94 -0.06 15.19
C ALA A 173 3.57 -1.44 15.40
N ASP A 174 4.10 -2.05 14.34
CA ASP A 174 4.82 -3.33 14.37
C ASP A 174 6.31 -3.18 14.77
N ILE A 175 6.80 -2.02 15.25
CA ILE A 175 8.24 -1.79 15.51
C ILE A 175 8.88 -2.83 16.45
N ASP A 176 8.10 -3.32 17.43
CA ASP A 176 8.53 -4.30 18.44
C ASP A 176 8.22 -5.75 18.04
N ARG A 177 7.58 -5.97 16.89
CA ARG A 177 7.16 -7.30 16.44
C ARG A 177 8.36 -8.25 16.30
N PRO A 178 8.40 -9.41 16.98
CA PRO A 178 9.55 -10.32 16.98
C PRO A 178 10.12 -10.62 15.58
N THR A 179 11.45 -10.64 15.44
CA THR A 179 12.12 -10.74 14.13
C THR A 179 11.83 -12.07 13.41
N ASP A 180 11.53 -13.14 14.14
CA ASP A 180 11.12 -14.43 13.57
C ASP A 180 9.75 -14.37 12.90
N LYS A 181 8.89 -13.41 13.28
CA LYS A 181 7.57 -13.17 12.69
C LYS A 181 7.57 -12.14 11.58
N ILE A 182 8.74 -11.60 11.22
CA ILE A 182 8.90 -10.65 10.11
C ILE A 182 9.25 -11.42 8.83
N SER A 183 8.44 -11.27 7.79
CA SER A 183 8.73 -11.82 6.47
C SER A 183 9.83 -11.01 5.78
N LEU A 184 11.00 -11.64 5.57
CA LEU A 184 12.16 -11.01 4.92
C LEU A 184 11.85 -10.58 3.48
N SER A 185 11.09 -11.40 2.74
CA SER A 185 10.68 -11.10 1.36
C SER A 185 9.79 -9.86 1.31
N GLN A 186 8.81 -9.79 2.22
CA GLN A 186 7.88 -8.67 2.33
C GLN A 186 8.60 -7.36 2.70
N VAL A 187 9.42 -7.35 3.75
CA VAL A 187 10.09 -6.10 4.18
C VAL A 187 11.14 -5.62 3.18
N SER A 188 11.79 -6.54 2.47
CA SER A 188 12.68 -6.20 1.36
C SER A 188 11.92 -5.53 0.22
N ALA A 189 10.79 -6.11 -0.19
CA ALA A 189 9.95 -5.56 -1.25
C ALA A 189 9.36 -4.18 -0.87
N LEU A 190 8.91 -4.01 0.38
CA LEU A 190 8.40 -2.72 0.88
C LEU A 190 9.50 -1.64 0.91
N THR A 191 10.71 -2.00 1.32
CA THR A 191 11.86 -1.09 1.34
C THR A 191 12.21 -0.61 -0.06
N ALA A 192 12.39 -1.54 -1.01
CA ALA A 192 12.68 -1.20 -2.41
C ALA A 192 11.56 -0.36 -3.05
N THR A 193 10.31 -0.72 -2.77
CA THR A 193 9.13 0.02 -3.21
C THR A 193 9.17 1.47 -2.71
N GLY A 194 9.43 1.69 -1.42
CA GLY A 194 9.50 3.05 -0.85
C GLY A 194 10.54 3.94 -1.56
N VAL A 195 11.71 3.40 -1.87
CA VAL A 195 12.76 4.15 -2.58
C VAL A 195 12.34 4.48 -4.02
N ILE A 196 11.92 3.47 -4.80
CA ILE A 196 11.58 3.65 -6.22
C ILE A 196 10.38 4.59 -6.37
N TRP A 197 9.38 4.44 -5.51
CA TRP A 197 8.17 5.24 -5.57
C TRP A 197 8.34 6.67 -5.11
N SER A 198 9.35 6.97 -4.28
CA SER A 198 9.72 8.34 -3.96
C SER A 198 10.04 9.13 -5.24
N ARG A 199 10.78 8.52 -6.18
CA ARG A 199 11.02 9.11 -7.51
C ARG A 199 9.79 9.04 -8.41
N TYR A 200 9.06 7.92 -8.44
CA TYR A 200 7.85 7.78 -9.26
C TYR A 200 6.85 8.93 -9.04
N SER A 201 6.71 9.35 -7.77
CA SER A 201 5.78 10.38 -7.32
C SER A 201 6.00 11.76 -7.95
N THR A 202 7.22 12.05 -8.40
CA THR A 202 7.59 13.35 -8.97
C THR A 202 7.68 13.35 -10.49
N VAL A 203 7.59 12.19 -11.13
CA VAL A 203 7.63 12.05 -12.60
C VAL A 203 6.27 11.73 -13.21
N ILE A 204 5.28 11.39 -12.39
CA ILE A 204 3.87 11.31 -12.83
C ILE A 204 3.25 12.70 -12.95
N THR A 205 2.22 12.79 -13.79
CA THR A 205 1.32 13.94 -13.87
C THR A 205 -0.06 13.56 -13.33
N PRO A 206 -0.62 14.31 -12.37
CA PRO A 206 0.02 15.41 -11.63
C PRO A 206 1.13 14.92 -10.70
N VAL A 207 2.16 15.76 -10.50
CA VAL A 207 3.22 15.55 -9.50
C VAL A 207 2.58 15.46 -8.11
N ASN A 208 3.04 14.51 -7.30
CA ASN A 208 2.40 14.18 -6.04
C ASN A 208 3.37 14.08 -4.86
N TYR A 209 3.57 15.20 -4.16
CA TYR A 209 4.47 15.24 -2.99
C TYR A 209 3.96 14.43 -1.80
N ASN A 210 2.64 14.32 -1.60
CA ASN A 210 2.09 13.45 -0.54
C ASN A 210 2.52 12.00 -0.79
N LEU A 211 2.40 11.53 -2.04
CA LEU A 211 2.86 10.20 -2.44
C LEU A 211 4.37 10.03 -2.26
N MET A 212 5.16 11.07 -2.52
CA MET A 212 6.60 11.04 -2.28
C MET A 212 6.90 10.82 -0.79
N PHE A 213 6.35 11.67 0.08
CA PHE A 213 6.65 11.62 1.52
C PHE A 213 6.20 10.31 2.17
N VAL A 214 5.03 9.80 1.81
CA VAL A 214 4.58 8.52 2.37
C VAL A 214 5.43 7.34 1.88
N ASN A 215 6.03 7.42 0.68
CA ASN A 215 6.96 6.38 0.21
C ASN A 215 8.34 6.50 0.85
N ILE A 216 8.80 7.71 1.17
CA ILE A 216 9.99 7.90 2.02
C ILE A 216 9.73 7.29 3.40
N ALA A 217 8.61 7.61 4.04
CA ALA A 217 8.24 7.05 5.33
C ALA A 217 8.14 5.51 5.30
N LEU A 218 7.54 4.95 4.25
CA LEU A 218 7.45 3.50 4.04
C LEU A 218 8.85 2.88 3.87
N GLY A 219 9.69 3.47 3.01
CA GLY A 219 11.04 2.99 2.76
C GLY A 219 11.91 3.01 4.02
N SER A 220 11.83 4.09 4.81
CA SER A 220 12.55 4.21 6.08
C SER A 220 12.05 3.22 7.14
N SER A 221 10.73 3.13 7.36
CA SER A 221 10.16 2.22 8.36
C SER A 221 10.38 0.75 8.01
N SER A 222 10.22 0.37 6.75
CA SER A 222 10.51 -0.99 6.28
C SER A 222 12.01 -1.29 6.25
N GLY A 223 12.85 -0.29 5.95
CA GLY A 223 14.30 -0.41 5.99
C GLY A 223 14.82 -0.71 7.41
N TYR A 224 14.21 -0.11 8.44
CA TYR A 224 14.49 -0.46 9.83
C TYR A 224 14.16 -1.94 10.11
N HIS A 225 12.97 -2.41 9.70
CA HIS A 225 12.56 -3.81 9.85
C HIS A 225 13.47 -4.79 9.11
N LEU A 226 13.88 -4.42 7.89
CA LEU A 226 14.84 -5.19 7.10
C LEU A 226 16.19 -5.29 7.83
N PHE A 227 16.71 -4.18 8.36
CA PHE A 227 17.97 -4.16 9.09
C PHE A 227 17.94 -5.07 10.33
N ARG A 228 16.94 -4.95 11.20
CA ARG A 228 16.83 -5.81 12.40
C ARG A 228 16.68 -7.28 12.04
N LYS A 229 15.97 -7.60 10.95
CA LYS A 229 15.81 -8.99 10.47
C LYS A 229 17.12 -9.56 9.96
N LEU A 230 17.85 -8.83 9.12
CA LEU A 230 19.16 -9.26 8.62
C LEU A 230 20.17 -9.43 9.76
N LYS A 231 20.17 -8.51 10.74
CA LYS A 231 21.00 -8.64 11.94
C LYS A 231 20.67 -9.92 12.72
N ALA A 232 19.39 -10.21 12.94
CA ALA A 232 18.97 -11.39 13.69
C ALA A 232 19.28 -12.72 12.95
N ASP A 233 19.14 -12.75 11.62
CA ASP A 233 19.29 -13.97 10.82
C ASP A 233 20.75 -14.31 10.48
N TYR A 234 21.58 -13.29 10.24
CA TYR A 234 22.95 -13.49 9.72
C TYR A 234 24.05 -13.05 10.68
N PHE A 235 23.71 -12.29 11.73
CA PHE A 235 24.67 -11.82 12.74
C PHE A 235 24.14 -12.08 14.16
N PRO A 236 23.81 -13.34 14.50
CA PRO A 236 23.32 -13.68 15.83
C PRO A 236 24.37 -13.30 16.87
N SER A 237 23.96 -12.61 17.94
CA SER A 237 24.85 -12.38 19.07
C SER A 237 25.10 -13.70 19.80
N ASN A 238 26.34 -13.99 20.19
CA ASN A 238 26.72 -15.14 21.03
C ASN A 238 25.93 -15.22 22.36
N SER A 239 25.24 -14.16 22.77
CA SER A 239 24.41 -14.12 23.99
C SER A 239 23.18 -15.06 24.00
N LYS A 240 22.84 -15.73 22.89
CA LYS A 240 21.82 -16.79 22.90
C LYS A 240 22.41 -18.14 23.30
N GLU A 241 23.62 -18.45 22.86
CA GLU A 241 24.35 -19.67 23.27
C GLU A 241 24.72 -19.63 24.76
N GLU A 242 25.02 -18.45 25.32
CA GLU A 242 25.27 -18.28 26.78
C GLU A 242 24.01 -18.30 27.66
N ARG A 243 22.80 -18.21 27.08
CA ARG A 243 21.53 -18.28 27.84
C ARG A 243 20.90 -19.65 27.85
N GLU A 244 21.35 -20.53 26.95
CA GLU A 244 20.90 -21.92 26.81
C GLU A 244 21.95 -22.93 27.31
N ALA A 245 23.12 -22.45 27.78
CA ALA A 245 24.17 -23.22 28.47
C ALA A 245 24.14 -22.96 29.98
#